data_AF-A0A1E5RGA5-F1
#
_entry.id   AF-A0A1E5RGA5-F1
#
_cell.length_a   1.000
_cell.length_b   1.000
_cell.length_c   1.000
_cell.angle_alpha   90.00
_cell.angle_beta   90.00
_cell.angle_gamma   90.00
#
_symmetry.space_group_name_H-M   'P 1'
#
loop_
_entity.id
_entity.type
_entity.pdbx_description
1 polymer ?
#
loop_
_entity_poly.entity_id
_entity_poly.type
_entity_poly.pdbx_seq_one_letter_code
_entity_poly.pdbx_strand_id
1 'polypeptide(L)'
;MNFLTPSNIKSLINFEKIASNLTSNNYAIYAKYLSYLTIPVSVIFGIANLFHVNLVIIFSIISLVQGVVLLFLEVPFLLKICPLSENFIAYLKVINDDNKKKLILYAVLAIVQWCSLIFKATSLIVVAVCLTCSFISYGVAYTKDQHISSEDSVIKSPFDDDFAV
;
A
#
# COMPACT_ATOMS: atom_id res chain seq x y z
N MET A 1 7.62 16.02 -26.14
CA MET A 1 6.15 16.13 -26.16
C MET A 1 5.61 14.94 -26.97
N ASN A 2 5.41 13.77 -26.32
CA ASN A 2 4.67 12.59 -26.82
C ASN A 2 4.80 11.41 -25.81
N PHE A 3 4.32 11.61 -24.58
CA PHE A 3 4.34 10.58 -23.52
C PHE A 3 3.03 9.77 -23.45
N LEU A 4 2.09 9.96 -24.40
CA LEU A 4 0.71 9.47 -24.31
C LEU A 4 0.25 8.78 -25.61
N THR A 5 0.98 7.79 -26.10
CA THR A 5 0.44 6.84 -27.10
C THR A 5 -0.20 5.63 -26.41
N PRO A 6 -1.40 5.18 -26.80
CA PRO A 6 -2.14 4.10 -26.15
C PRO A 6 -1.45 2.71 -26.22
N SER A 7 -0.42 2.55 -27.06
CA SER A 7 0.38 1.31 -27.10
C SER A 7 1.33 1.16 -25.89
N ASN A 8 1.79 2.26 -25.29
CA ASN A 8 2.66 2.24 -24.11
C ASN A 8 1.91 1.96 -22.79
N ILE A 9 0.59 2.14 -22.75
CA ILE A 9 -0.20 1.87 -21.53
C ILE A 9 -0.40 0.37 -21.32
N LYS A 10 -0.49 -0.41 -22.42
CA LYS A 10 -0.57 -1.88 -22.36
C LYS A 10 0.76 -2.54 -21.97
N SER A 11 1.91 -1.92 -22.23
CA SER A 11 3.21 -2.41 -21.76
C SER A 11 3.48 -2.07 -20.30
N LEU A 12 2.85 -1.01 -19.76
CA LEU A 12 2.93 -0.62 -18.35
C LEU A 12 2.06 -1.48 -17.42
N ILE A 13 0.95 -2.03 -17.93
CA ILE A 13 0.06 -2.91 -17.17
C ILE A 13 -0.04 -4.24 -17.93
N ASN A 14 0.87 -5.16 -17.61
CA ASN A 14 0.85 -6.50 -18.16
C ASN A 14 -0.25 -7.32 -17.45
N PHE A 15 -1.46 -7.31 -18.02
CA PHE A 15 -2.61 -8.05 -17.50
C PHE A 15 -2.38 -9.56 -17.42
N GLU A 16 -1.53 -10.13 -18.29
CA GLU A 16 -1.15 -11.54 -18.19
C GLU A 16 -0.34 -11.82 -16.93
N LYS A 17 0.61 -10.93 -16.57
CA LYS A 17 1.31 -11.00 -15.28
C LYS A 17 0.37 -10.84 -14.09
N ILE A 18 -0.65 -9.98 -14.18
CA ILE A 18 -1.66 -9.85 -13.11
C ILE A 18 -2.42 -11.16 -12.95
N ALA A 19 -2.89 -11.75 -14.05
CA ALA A 19 -3.64 -13.01 -14.02
C ALA A 19 -2.79 -14.19 -13.51
N SER A 20 -1.52 -14.28 -13.93
CA SER A 20 -0.58 -15.29 -13.42
C SER A 20 -0.28 -15.09 -11.94
N ASN A 21 -0.08 -13.84 -11.50
CA ASN A 21 0.17 -13.48 -10.10
C ASN A 21 -1.04 -13.75 -9.20
N LEU A 22 -2.27 -13.55 -9.69
CA LEU A 22 -3.49 -13.91 -8.96
C LEU A 22 -3.73 -15.41 -8.90
N THR A 23 -3.18 -16.17 -9.84
CA THR A 23 -3.21 -17.64 -9.84
C THR A 23 -2.05 -18.24 -9.03
N SER A 24 -0.98 -17.46 -8.84
CA SER A 24 0.15 -17.87 -8.00
C SER A 24 -0.29 -17.97 -6.53
N ASN A 25 0.04 -19.07 -5.86
CA ASN A 25 -0.26 -19.26 -4.43
C ASN A 25 0.69 -18.45 -3.51
N ASN A 26 1.09 -17.25 -3.93
CA ASN A 26 1.96 -16.36 -3.18
C ASN A 26 1.14 -15.33 -2.38
N TYR A 27 1.10 -15.51 -1.06
CA TYR A 27 0.32 -14.65 -0.15
C TYR A 27 0.86 -13.24 -0.02
N ALA A 28 2.16 -13.05 -0.29
CA ALA A 28 2.75 -11.73 -0.31
C ALA A 28 2.15 -10.89 -1.44
N ILE A 29 1.90 -11.49 -2.61
CA ILE A 29 1.31 -10.83 -3.79
C ILE A 29 -0.13 -10.38 -3.47
N TYR A 30 -0.93 -11.25 -2.87
CA TYR A 30 -2.28 -10.87 -2.43
C TYR A 30 -2.25 -9.74 -1.39
N ALA A 31 -1.31 -9.79 -0.43
CA ALA A 31 -1.14 -8.73 0.56
C ALA A 31 -0.83 -7.37 -0.10
N LYS A 32 0.00 -7.38 -1.15
CA LYS A 32 0.33 -6.18 -1.93
C LYS A 32 -0.88 -5.61 -2.67
N TYR A 33 -1.70 -6.45 -3.30
CA TYR A 33 -2.95 -6.01 -3.94
C TYR A 33 -3.97 -5.45 -2.93
N LEU A 34 -4.14 -6.10 -1.78
CA LEU A 34 -4.99 -5.58 -0.70
C LEU A 34 -4.50 -4.23 -0.20
N SER A 35 -3.19 -4.04 -0.14
CA SER A 35 -2.56 -2.78 0.24
C SER A 35 -2.82 -1.67 -0.78
N TYR A 36 -2.76 -1.98 -2.08
CA TYR A 36 -3.16 -1.05 -3.14
C TYR A 36 -4.63 -0.64 -3.02
N LEU A 37 -5.52 -1.55 -2.65
CA LEU A 37 -6.93 -1.25 -2.40
C LEU A 37 -7.12 -0.41 -1.13
N THR A 38 -6.31 -0.64 -0.09
CA THR A 38 -6.41 0.04 1.19
C THR A 38 -6.07 1.53 1.08
N ILE A 39 -5.17 1.93 0.18
CA ILE A 39 -4.79 3.34 -0.04
C ILE A 39 -5.99 4.24 -0.37
N PRO A 40 -6.74 4.04 -1.48
CA PRO A 40 -7.87 4.89 -1.81
C PRO A 40 -9.00 4.77 -0.78
N VAL A 41 -9.22 3.58 -0.20
CA VAL A 41 -10.20 3.35 0.87
C VAL A 41 -9.89 4.24 2.07
N SER A 42 -8.63 4.27 2.52
CA SER A 42 -8.18 5.09 3.64
C SER A 42 -8.36 6.60 3.40
N VAL A 43 -8.13 7.06 2.16
CA VAL A 43 -8.33 8.47 1.78
C VAL A 43 -9.81 8.84 1.72
N ILE A 44 -10.63 8.03 1.05
CA ILE A 44 -12.07 8.29 0.90
C ILE A 44 -12.76 8.32 2.27
N PHE A 45 -12.53 7.29 3.10
CA PHE A 45 -13.15 7.22 4.41
C PHE A 45 -12.54 8.21 5.41
N GLY A 46 -11.26 8.54 5.29
CA GLY A 46 -10.63 9.63 6.04
C GLY A 46 -11.36 10.96 5.79
N ILE A 47 -11.52 11.35 4.52
CA ILE A 47 -12.24 12.60 4.15
C ILE A 47 -13.70 12.55 4.58
N ALA A 48 -14.40 11.42 4.35
CA ALA A 48 -15.81 11.28 4.69
C ALA A 48 -16.10 11.48 6.19
N ASN A 49 -15.14 11.16 7.05
CA ASN A 49 -15.30 11.29 8.50
C ASN A 49 -14.68 12.55 9.10
N LEU A 50 -14.16 13.48 8.29
CA LEU A 50 -13.72 14.80 8.76
C LEU A 50 -14.89 15.69 9.23
N PHE A 51 -16.10 15.44 8.73
CA PHE A 51 -17.29 16.25 9.03
C PHE A 51 -18.01 15.88 10.35
N HIS A 52 -17.44 14.98 11.16
CA HIS A 52 -18.04 14.55 12.43
C HIS A 52 -17.49 15.36 13.61
N VAL A 53 -18.33 15.89 14.51
CA VAL A 53 -17.93 16.80 15.61
C VAL A 53 -17.21 16.11 16.80
N ASN A 54 -16.76 14.86 16.66
CA ASN A 54 -16.17 14.06 17.75
C ASN A 54 -14.65 13.88 17.60
N LEU A 55 -14.01 13.28 18.62
CA LEU A 55 -12.60 12.82 18.59
C LEU A 55 -12.24 11.93 17.38
N VAL A 56 -13.25 11.43 16.66
CA VAL A 56 -13.11 10.74 15.38
C VAL A 56 -12.35 11.58 14.34
N ILE A 57 -12.42 12.92 14.38
CA ILE A 57 -11.66 13.78 13.45
C ILE A 57 -10.16 13.47 13.49
N ILE A 58 -9.61 13.24 14.69
CA ILE A 58 -8.19 12.94 14.86
C ILE A 58 -7.85 11.62 14.16
N PHE A 59 -8.69 10.59 14.34
CA PHE A 59 -8.53 9.31 13.65
C PHE A 59 -8.74 9.42 12.14
N SER A 60 -9.59 10.31 11.67
CA SER A 60 -9.77 10.61 10.24
C SER A 60 -8.50 11.23 9.63
N ILE A 61 -7.86 12.18 10.33
CA ILE A 61 -6.58 12.77 9.91
C ILE A 61 -5.49 11.70 9.92
N ILE A 62 -5.41 10.88 10.97
CA ILE A 62 -4.46 9.77 11.03
C ILE A 62 -4.66 8.83 9.84
N SER A 63 -5.89 8.41 9.55
CA SER A 63 -6.21 7.58 8.38
C SER A 63 -5.72 8.23 7.08
N LEU A 64 -5.91 9.54 6.89
CA LEU A 64 -5.40 10.24 5.70
C LEU A 64 -3.88 10.16 5.59
N VAL A 65 -3.17 10.43 6.70
CA VAL A 65 -1.70 10.32 6.72
C VAL A 65 -1.27 8.88 6.46
N GLN A 66 -1.94 7.88 7.03
CA GLN A 66 -1.67 6.47 6.78
C GLN A 66 -1.83 6.12 5.30
N GLY A 67 -2.89 6.57 4.65
CA GLY A 67 -3.12 6.36 3.21
C GLY A 67 -1.99 6.94 2.35
N VAL A 68 -1.51 8.15 2.69
CA VAL A 68 -0.38 8.78 2.00
C VAL A 68 0.94 8.02 2.25
N VAL A 69 1.21 7.59 3.49
CA VAL A 69 2.40 6.81 3.82
C VAL A 69 2.39 5.46 3.10
N LEU A 70 1.26 4.76 3.08
CA LEU A 70 1.08 3.50 2.36
C LEU A 70 1.27 3.66 0.85
N LEU A 71 0.80 4.78 0.29
CA LEU A 71 1.01 5.13 -1.10
C LEU A 71 2.49 5.28 -1.44
N PHE A 72 3.28 5.96 -0.60
CA PHE A 72 4.72 6.09 -0.82
C PHE A 72 5.48 4.77 -0.60
N LEU A 73 5.02 3.95 0.35
CA LEU A 73 5.64 2.65 0.63
C LEU A 73 5.44 1.66 -0.52
N GLU A 74 4.22 1.57 -1.05
CA GLU A 74 3.86 0.55 -2.04
C GLU A 74 4.07 1.00 -3.49
N VAL A 75 4.05 2.32 -3.75
CA VAL A 75 4.27 2.88 -5.10
C VAL A 75 5.56 3.72 -5.11
N PRO A 76 6.75 3.09 -5.20
CA PRO A 76 8.04 3.80 -5.15
C PRO A 76 8.25 4.76 -6.32
N PHE A 77 7.47 4.65 -7.41
CA PHE A 77 7.43 5.63 -8.49
C PHE A 77 7.14 7.06 -8.01
N LEU A 78 6.32 7.20 -6.96
CA LEU A 78 5.99 8.51 -6.39
C LEU A 78 7.18 9.16 -5.67
N LEU A 79 8.17 8.38 -5.22
CA LEU A 79 9.41 8.89 -4.62
C LEU A 79 10.35 9.55 -5.65
N LYS A 80 10.18 9.26 -6.94
CA LYS A 80 10.95 9.90 -8.03
C LYS A 80 10.35 11.24 -8.45
N ILE A 81 9.03 11.40 -8.33
CA ILE A 81 8.31 12.62 -8.70
C ILE A 81 8.27 13.61 -7.53
N CYS A 82 8.08 13.12 -6.30
CA CYS A 82 8.15 13.92 -5.09
C CYS A 82 9.54 13.78 -4.45
N PRO A 83 10.41 14.81 -4.51
CA PRO A 83 11.67 14.79 -3.78
C PRO A 83 11.38 14.91 -2.27
N LEU A 84 11.21 13.75 -1.61
CA LEU A 84 11.15 13.67 -0.16
C LEU A 84 12.57 13.65 0.42
N SER A 85 12.67 13.94 1.73
CA SER A 85 13.94 13.87 2.45
C SER A 85 14.61 12.50 2.24
N GLU A 86 15.92 12.51 1.96
CA GLU A 86 16.73 11.30 1.71
C GLU A 86 16.61 10.27 2.83
N ASN A 87 16.53 10.74 4.09
CA ASN A 87 16.33 9.90 5.25
C ASN A 87 15.00 9.13 5.17
N PHE A 88 13.92 9.82 4.80
CA PHE A 88 12.59 9.21 4.68
C PHE A 88 12.56 8.16 3.56
N ILE A 89 13.19 8.44 2.43
CA ILE A 89 13.30 7.50 1.31
C ILE A 89 14.08 6.26 1.75
N ALA A 90 15.20 6.43 2.46
CA ALA A 90 15.97 5.32 2.99
C ALA A 90 15.16 4.45 3.97
N TYR A 91 14.39 5.07 4.89
CA TYR A 91 13.51 4.34 5.79
C TYR A 91 12.42 3.55 5.06
N LEU A 92 11.75 4.17 4.09
CA LEU A 92 10.70 3.49 3.31
C LEU A 92 11.27 2.32 2.50
N LYS A 93 12.45 2.48 1.89
CA LYS A 93 13.12 1.40 1.16
C LYS A 93 13.41 0.22 2.08
N VAL A 94 13.96 0.48 3.26
CA VAL A 94 14.26 -0.55 4.26
C VAL A 94 13.00 -1.30 4.74
N ILE A 95 11.86 -0.61 4.82
CA ILE A 95 10.57 -1.23 5.15
C ILE A 95 10.02 -2.03 3.95
N ASN A 96 10.19 -1.52 2.73
CA ASN A 96 9.69 -2.18 1.52
C ASN A 96 10.42 -3.48 1.22
N ASP A 97 11.73 -3.53 1.46
CA ASP A 97 12.57 -4.69 1.14
C ASP A 97 12.36 -5.88 2.11
N ASP A 98 11.75 -5.64 3.28
CA ASP A 98 11.55 -6.66 4.31
C ASP A 98 10.06 -6.86 4.63
N ASN A 99 9.53 -8.01 4.20
CA ASN A 99 8.15 -8.42 4.46
C ASN A 99 7.80 -8.43 5.95
N LYS A 100 8.76 -8.68 6.84
CA LYS A 100 8.55 -8.62 8.30
C LYS A 100 8.29 -7.19 8.77
N LYS A 101 8.97 -6.20 8.20
CA LYS A 101 8.74 -4.79 8.55
C LYS A 101 7.41 -4.30 8.01
N LYS A 102 7.03 -4.73 6.80
CA LYS A 102 5.66 -4.51 6.30
C LYS A 102 4.64 -5.09 7.27
N LEU A 103 4.79 -6.36 7.65
CA LEU A 103 3.89 -7.01 8.61
C LEU A 103 3.71 -6.18 9.88
N ILE A 104 4.81 -5.75 10.51
CA ILE A 104 4.77 -4.94 11.73
C ILE A 104 4.09 -3.59 11.46
N LEU A 105 4.40 -2.93 10.34
CA LEU A 105 3.78 -1.66 9.98
C LEU A 105 2.26 -1.83 9.85
N TYR A 106 1.78 -2.77 9.04
CA TYR A 106 0.33 -3.02 8.87
C TYR A 106 -0.35 -3.41 10.20
N ALA A 107 0.33 -4.13 11.09
CA ALA A 107 -0.18 -4.44 12.42
C ALA A 107 -0.43 -3.16 13.24
N VAL A 108 0.57 -2.27 13.30
CA VAL A 108 0.48 -1.02 14.06
C VAL A 108 -0.61 -0.12 13.47
N LEU A 109 -0.67 0.03 12.14
CA LEU A 109 -1.70 0.84 11.49
C LEU A 109 -3.11 0.28 11.74
N ALA A 110 -3.27 -1.06 11.69
CA ALA A 110 -4.54 -1.71 11.99
C ALA A 110 -4.96 -1.48 13.45
N ILE A 111 -4.06 -1.66 14.42
CA ILE A 111 -4.35 -1.43 15.85
C ILE A 111 -4.82 0.00 16.09
N VAL A 112 -4.10 1.00 15.56
CA VAL A 112 -4.48 2.42 15.69
C VAL A 112 -5.87 2.66 15.13
N GLN A 113 -6.21 2.02 14.00
CA GLN A 113 -7.53 2.17 13.39
C GLN A 113 -8.63 1.44 14.16
N TRP A 114 -8.36 0.27 14.74
CA TRP A 114 -9.30 -0.41 15.64
C TRP A 114 -9.56 0.39 16.92
N CYS A 115 -8.57 1.12 17.43
CA CYS A 115 -8.77 2.03 18.56
C CYS A 115 -9.80 3.14 18.26
N SER A 116 -10.01 3.52 16.99
CA SER A 116 -11.01 4.53 16.65
C SER A 116 -12.44 4.07 16.95
N LEU A 117 -12.72 2.77 16.91
CA LEU A 117 -14.05 2.19 17.18
C LEU A 117 -14.46 2.34 18.66
N ILE A 118 -13.50 2.43 19.58
CA ILE A 118 -13.76 2.60 21.02
C ILE A 118 -14.54 3.91 21.26
N PHE A 119 -14.27 4.94 20.45
CA PHE A 119 -14.93 6.23 20.56
C PHE A 119 -16.26 6.27 19.81
N LYS A 120 -16.28 5.79 18.55
CA LYS A 120 -17.50 5.72 17.74
C LYS A 120 -17.34 4.75 16.58
N ALA A 121 -18.33 3.89 16.39
CA ALA A 121 -18.46 3.10 15.16
C ALA A 121 -18.76 4.05 13.98
N THR A 122 -17.81 4.13 13.05
CA THR A 122 -17.89 4.94 11.83
C THR A 122 -17.38 4.13 10.65
N SER A 123 -17.43 4.69 9.43
CA SER A 123 -16.95 4.01 8.23
C SER A 123 -15.42 3.79 8.22
N LEU A 124 -14.68 4.31 9.20
CA LEU A 124 -13.28 3.94 9.47
C LEU A 124 -13.10 2.43 9.74
N ILE A 125 -14.16 1.70 10.11
CA ILE A 125 -14.13 0.24 10.27
C ILE A 125 -13.70 -0.47 8.98
N VAL A 126 -14.09 0.05 7.82
CA VAL A 126 -13.71 -0.53 6.53
C VAL A 126 -12.19 -0.46 6.35
N VAL A 127 -11.59 0.68 6.71
CA VAL A 127 -10.13 0.86 6.69
C VAL A 127 -9.45 -0.11 7.66
N ALA A 128 -9.98 -0.26 8.88
CA ALA A 128 -9.42 -1.18 9.87
C ALA A 128 -9.45 -2.63 9.39
N VAL A 129 -10.56 -3.06 8.79
CA VAL A 129 -10.69 -4.41 8.22
C VAL A 129 -9.72 -4.60 7.06
N CYS A 130 -9.62 -3.66 6.12
CA CYS A 130 -8.67 -3.74 5.01
C CYS A 130 -7.22 -3.86 5.49
N LEU A 131 -6.80 -3.03 6.45
CA LEU A 131 -5.47 -3.10 7.06
C LEU A 131 -5.24 -4.43 7.77
N THR A 132 -6.26 -4.98 8.43
CA THR A 132 -6.18 -6.29 9.11
C THR A 132 -6.06 -7.42 8.12
N CYS A 133 -6.79 -7.38 7.00
CA CYS A 133 -6.64 -8.36 5.93
C CYS A 133 -5.22 -8.31 5.34
N SER A 134 -4.68 -7.12 5.05
CA SER A 134 -3.29 -6.98 4.62
C SER A 134 -2.29 -7.51 5.65
N PHE A 135 -2.50 -7.23 6.95
CA PHE A 135 -1.67 -7.75 8.04
C PHE A 135 -1.68 -9.29 8.07
N ILE A 136 -2.85 -9.92 8.00
CA ILE A 136 -2.97 -11.38 7.99
C ILE A 136 -2.28 -11.97 6.76
N SER A 137 -2.48 -11.38 5.58
CA SER A 137 -1.84 -11.86 4.34
C SER A 137 -0.31 -11.74 4.39
N TYR A 138 0.23 -10.62 4.90
CA TYR A 138 1.67 -10.49 5.15
C TYR A 138 2.15 -11.45 6.23
N GLY A 139 1.32 -11.79 7.21
CA GLY A 139 1.66 -12.73 8.28
C GLY A 139 1.81 -14.15 7.77
N VAL A 140 0.88 -14.57 6.89
CA VAL A 140 0.96 -15.86 6.20
C VAL A 140 2.14 -15.91 5.23
N ALA A 141 2.45 -14.79 4.55
CA ALA A 141 3.64 -14.71 3.71
C ALA A 141 4.93 -14.86 4.51
N TYR A 142 5.01 -14.23 5.69
CA TYR A 142 6.15 -14.32 6.59
C TYR A 142 6.33 -15.74 7.14
N THR A 143 5.26 -16.42 7.56
CA THR A 143 5.35 -17.80 8.08
C THR A 143 5.68 -18.83 7.02
N LYS A 144 5.46 -18.51 5.75
CA LYS A 144 5.79 -19.36 4.60
C LYS A 144 7.11 -18.98 3.91
N ASP A 145 7.88 -18.05 4.48
CA ASP A 145 9.12 -17.48 3.90
C ASP A 145 8.93 -17.05 2.43
N GLN A 146 7.74 -16.54 2.10
CA GLN A 146 7.41 -16.06 0.76
C GLN A 146 7.89 -14.63 0.62
N HIS A 147 8.84 -14.42 -0.29
CA HIS A 147 9.36 -13.11 -0.64
C HIS A 147 8.66 -12.57 -1.90
N ILE A 148 8.42 -11.26 -1.94
CA ILE A 148 8.15 -10.55 -3.19
C ILE A 148 9.47 -9.97 -3.62
N SER A 149 9.97 -10.43 -4.76
CA SER A 149 11.04 -9.73 -5.47
C SER A 149 10.43 -8.56 -6.25
N SER A 150 11.21 -7.50 -6.48
CA SER A 150 10.79 -6.34 -7.27
C SER A 150 10.24 -6.73 -8.66
N GLU A 151 10.67 -7.86 -9.21
CA GLU A 151 10.22 -8.43 -10.49
C GLU A 151 8.75 -8.92 -10.52
N ASP A 152 8.20 -9.32 -9.35
CA ASP A 152 6.81 -9.79 -9.23
C ASP A 152 5.81 -8.63 -9.07
N SER A 153 6.33 -7.42 -8.85
CA SER A 153 5.48 -6.24 -8.74
C SER A 153 4.93 -5.85 -10.11
N VAL A 154 3.60 -5.76 -10.19
CA VAL A 154 2.87 -5.32 -11.41
C VAL A 154 3.30 -3.94 -11.88
N ILE A 155 3.83 -3.13 -10.96
CA ILE A 155 4.33 -1.78 -11.22
C ILE A 155 5.86 -1.88 -11.30
N LYS A 156 6.39 -1.88 -12.53
CA LYS A 156 7.83 -2.00 -12.83
C LYS A 156 8.63 -0.95 -12.04
N SER A 157 9.72 -1.38 -11.39
CA SER A 157 10.50 -0.52 -10.50
C SER A 157 11.48 0.32 -11.31
N PRO A 158 11.61 1.65 -11.09
CA PRO A 158 12.46 2.52 -11.93
C PRO A 158 13.97 2.24 -11.83
N PHE A 159 14.36 1.16 -11.16
CA PHE A 159 15.74 0.67 -11.01
C PHE A 159 16.02 -0.55 -11.89
N ASP A 160 15.02 -1.08 -12.61
CA ASP A 160 15.24 -2.11 -13.61
C ASP A 160 15.85 -1.48 -14.87
N ASP A 161 16.93 -2.07 -15.37
CA ASP A 161 17.77 -1.60 -16.50
C ASP A 161 16.99 -1.33 -17.80
N ASP A 162 15.76 -1.82 -17.84
CA ASP A 162 14.84 -1.87 -18.98
C ASP A 162 13.90 -0.63 -19.04
N PHE A 163 14.30 0.47 -18.40
CA PHE A 163 13.71 1.82 -18.54
C PHE A 163 14.58 2.77 -19.37
N ALA A 164 15.80 2.36 -19.75
CA ALA A 164 16.68 3.09 -20.64
C ALA A 164 16.41 2.68 -22.10
N VAL A 165 15.25 3.06 -22.63
CA VAL A 165 15.01 3.15 -24.09
C VAL A 165 14.43 4.52 -24.41
#